data_AF-A0A439YNV8-F1
#
_entry.id   AF-A0A439YNV8-F1
#
_cell.length_a   1.000
_cell.length_b   1.000
_cell.length_c   1.000
_cell.angle_alpha   90.00
_cell.angle_beta   90.00
_cell.angle_gamma   90.00
#
_symmetry.space_group_name_H-M   'P 1'
#
loop_
_entity.id
_entity.type
_entity.pdbx_description
1 polymer ?
#
loop_
_entity_poly.entity_id
_entity_poly.type
_entity_poly.pdbx_seq_one_letter_code
_entity_poly.pdbx_strand_id
1 'polypeptide(L)'
;MFHAYARRMLAALSFVMLVASAAQADDVTFAIKNSHPNAMRVELYSQDRDYVWPGEDKDYFLDDGETKQLPISCNAGESICYGAWVDGDEGTYWGVGPGNTEKCEDCCYTCSGGETEEIELVP
;
A
#
# COMPACT_ATOMS: atom_id res chain seq x y z
N MET A 1 -53.64 40.64 -34.84
CA MET A 1 -52.68 41.66 -34.40
C MET A 1 -52.31 41.33 -32.95
N PHE A 2 -51.55 40.24 -32.72
CA PHE A 2 -50.10 40.25 -32.44
C PHE A 2 -49.68 41.18 -31.31
N HIS A 3 -49.45 40.60 -30.12
CA HIS A 3 -48.45 41.01 -29.11
C HIS A 3 -48.38 39.87 -28.06
N ALA A 4 -47.84 38.69 -28.37
CA ALA A 4 -46.44 38.33 -28.10
C ALA A 4 -45.69 39.35 -27.24
N TYR A 5 -45.23 38.97 -26.04
CA TYR A 5 -43.87 39.21 -25.51
C TYR A 5 -43.77 38.64 -24.08
N ALA A 6 -43.64 37.32 -23.97
CA ALA A 6 -42.97 36.74 -22.81
C ALA A 6 -41.47 37.05 -22.94
N ARG A 7 -40.88 37.79 -22.00
CA ARG A 7 -39.43 38.06 -22.00
C ARG A 7 -38.80 37.81 -20.63
N ARG A 8 -38.40 36.55 -20.48
CA ARG A 8 -37.08 36.07 -20.02
C ARG A 8 -36.68 36.44 -18.58
N MET A 9 -37.06 35.57 -17.65
CA MET A 9 -36.26 35.35 -16.45
C MET A 9 -34.93 34.70 -16.86
N LEU A 10 -33.83 35.42 -16.67
CA LEU A 10 -32.47 34.88 -16.79
C LEU A 10 -32.16 34.11 -15.51
N ALA A 11 -32.36 32.80 -15.51
CA ALA A 11 -31.81 31.92 -14.50
C ALA A 11 -30.32 31.67 -14.85
N ALA A 12 -29.41 32.25 -14.06
CA ALA A 12 -27.99 31.95 -14.15
C ALA A 12 -27.73 30.57 -13.51
N LEU A 13 -27.56 29.55 -14.34
CA LEU A 13 -27.14 28.20 -13.91
C LEU A 13 -25.61 28.16 -13.83
N SER A 14 -25.07 28.38 -12.63
CA SER A 14 -23.65 28.18 -12.34
C SER A 14 -23.35 26.68 -12.20
N PHE A 15 -22.74 26.08 -13.22
CA PHE A 15 -22.22 24.72 -13.16
C PHE A 15 -20.87 24.73 -12.41
N VAL A 16 -20.91 24.43 -11.11
CA VAL A 16 -19.68 24.15 -10.35
C VAL A 16 -19.30 22.69 -10.65
N MET A 17 -18.33 22.48 -11.54
CA MET A 17 -17.74 21.16 -11.73
C MET A 17 -16.80 20.88 -10.55
N LEU A 18 -17.24 20.03 -9.63
CA LEU A 18 -16.37 19.42 -8.62
C LEU A 18 -15.40 18.48 -9.36
N VAL A 19 -14.15 18.89 -9.49
CA VAL A 19 -13.08 18.01 -9.95
C VAL A 19 -12.80 17.02 -8.82
N ALA A 20 -13.38 15.82 -8.89
CA ALA A 20 -13.02 14.73 -8.00
C ALA A 20 -11.65 14.21 -8.43
N SER A 21 -10.63 14.38 -7.58
CA SER A 21 -9.34 13.74 -7.75
C SER A 21 -9.55 12.23 -7.67
N ALA A 22 -9.41 11.51 -8.78
CA ALA A 22 -9.32 10.06 -8.74
C ALA A 22 -8.00 9.72 -8.03
N ALA A 23 -8.07 8.98 -6.92
CA ALA A 23 -6.87 8.32 -6.39
C ALA A 23 -6.37 7.36 -7.47
N GLN A 24 -5.20 7.66 -8.04
CA GLN A 24 -4.55 6.75 -8.97
C GLN A 24 -3.91 5.66 -8.12
N ALA A 25 -4.34 4.42 -8.35
CA ALA A 25 -3.64 3.27 -7.81
C ALA A 25 -2.36 3.08 -8.64
N ASP A 26 -1.22 3.14 -7.99
CA ASP A 26 0.06 2.72 -8.56
C ASP A 26 0.37 1.32 -8.01
N ASP A 27 1.01 0.49 -8.84
CA ASP A 27 1.42 -0.85 -8.44
C ASP A 27 2.93 -0.87 -8.17
N VAL A 28 3.32 -1.31 -6.98
CA VAL A 28 4.72 -1.56 -6.60
C VAL A 28 4.93 -3.05 -6.34
N THR A 29 6.06 -3.58 -6.78
CA THR A 29 6.48 -4.95 -6.42
C THR A 29 7.50 -4.91 -5.29
N PHE A 30 7.20 -5.56 -4.18
CA PHE A 30 8.18 -5.79 -3.12
C PHE A 30 8.97 -7.08 -3.42
N ALA A 31 10.28 -6.95 -3.60
CA ALA A 31 11.20 -8.07 -3.75
C ALA A 31 11.76 -8.42 -2.36
N ILE A 32 11.37 -9.57 -1.81
CA ILE A 32 11.76 -9.98 -0.45
C ILE A 32 12.42 -11.35 -0.51
N LYS A 33 13.63 -11.44 0.03
CA LYS A 33 14.44 -12.65 0.07
C LYS A 33 14.64 -13.10 1.50
N ASN A 34 14.35 -14.37 1.75
CA ASN A 34 14.67 -15.02 2.98
C ASN A 34 16.08 -15.62 2.93
N SER A 35 17.04 -14.96 3.57
CA SER A 35 18.40 -15.47 3.79
C SER A 35 18.56 -16.05 5.22
N HIS A 36 17.48 -16.13 5.99
CA HIS A 36 17.43 -16.74 7.31
C HIS A 36 17.22 -18.26 7.19
N PRO A 37 17.87 -19.10 8.00
CA PRO A 37 17.73 -20.57 7.93
C PRO A 37 16.35 -21.12 8.36
N ASN A 38 15.43 -20.24 8.76
CA ASN A 38 14.08 -20.61 9.16
C ASN A 38 13.10 -20.01 8.15
N ALA A 39 11.92 -20.62 8.03
CA ALA A 39 10.85 -20.00 7.28
C ALA A 39 10.43 -18.67 7.91
N MET A 40 10.06 -17.73 7.07
CA MET A 40 9.72 -16.36 7.42
C MET A 40 8.28 -16.06 7.04
N ARG A 41 7.61 -15.26 7.87
CA ARG A 41 6.29 -14.69 7.64
C ARG A 41 6.47 -13.21 7.33
N VAL A 42 5.70 -12.68 6.38
CA VAL A 42 5.78 -11.28 5.98
C VAL A 42 4.40 -10.70 5.79
N GLU A 43 4.21 -9.47 6.28
CA GLU A 43 3.09 -8.60 5.96
C GLU A 43 3.62 -7.23 5.52
N LEU A 44 2.79 -6.51 4.78
CA LEU A 44 3.05 -5.13 4.39
C LEU A 44 1.96 -4.25 4.99
N TYR A 45 2.35 -3.11 5.55
CA TYR A 45 1.43 -2.24 6.29
C TYR A 45 1.46 -0.84 5.72
N SER A 46 0.29 -0.35 5.34
CA SER A 46 0.13 1.07 5.03
C SER A 46 0.34 1.90 6.29
N GLN A 47 1.09 2.98 6.17
CA GLN A 47 1.24 3.98 7.23
C GLN A 47 0.25 5.13 7.08
N ASP A 48 -0.44 5.22 5.94
CA ASP A 48 -1.32 6.32 5.61
C ASP A 48 -2.81 5.96 5.72
N ARG A 49 -3.13 4.66 5.76
CA ARG A 49 -4.49 4.15 5.96
C ARG A 49 -4.47 2.84 6.75
N ASP A 50 -5.60 2.49 7.33
CA ASP A 50 -5.81 1.21 8.02
C ASP A 50 -5.94 0.08 6.98
N TYR A 51 -4.79 -0.37 6.47
CA TYR A 51 -4.71 -1.38 5.43
C TYR A 51 -3.42 -2.21 5.55
N VAL A 52 -3.58 -3.53 5.41
CA VAL A 52 -2.50 -4.51 5.48
C VAL A 52 -2.60 -5.45 4.27
N TRP A 53 -1.45 -5.87 3.74
CA TRP A 53 -1.35 -6.90 2.71
C TRP A 53 -0.64 -8.14 3.24
N PRO A 54 -1.12 -9.35 2.89
CA PRO A 54 -2.29 -9.62 2.05
C PRO A 54 -3.63 -9.34 2.75
N GLY A 55 -3.62 -9.19 4.08
CA GLY A 55 -4.79 -8.94 4.91
C GLY A 55 -5.64 -10.19 5.16
N GLU A 56 -6.77 -10.00 5.84
CA GLU A 56 -7.67 -11.11 6.27
C GLU A 56 -6.97 -12.17 7.16
N ASP A 57 -6.15 -11.72 8.11
CA ASP A 57 -5.37 -12.59 9.02
C ASP A 57 -4.46 -13.60 8.26
N LYS A 58 -3.92 -13.17 7.13
CA LYS A 58 -2.98 -13.95 6.31
C LYS A 58 -1.66 -13.22 6.20
N ASP A 59 -0.61 -14.00 6.07
CA ASP A 59 0.77 -13.59 5.83
C ASP A 59 1.32 -14.19 4.52
N TYR A 60 2.41 -13.62 4.03
CA TYR A 60 3.24 -14.23 3.01
C TYR A 60 4.27 -15.15 3.68
N PHE A 61 4.23 -16.44 3.36
CA PHE A 61 5.17 -17.43 3.88
C PHE A 61 6.35 -17.65 2.94
N LEU A 62 7.58 -17.42 3.39
CA LEU A 62 8.82 -17.59 2.63
C LEU A 62 9.67 -18.73 3.22
N ASP A 63 10.00 -19.74 2.41
CA ASP A 63 10.94 -20.80 2.81
C ASP A 63 12.39 -20.28 2.87
N ASP A 64 13.30 -21.02 3.51
CA ASP A 64 14.75 -20.73 3.52
C ASP A 64 15.30 -20.62 2.09
N GLY A 65 15.97 -19.50 1.80
CA GLY A 65 16.56 -19.19 0.51
C GLY A 65 15.55 -18.72 -0.55
N GLU A 66 14.26 -18.59 -0.22
CA GLU A 66 13.24 -18.14 -1.16
C GLU A 66 13.28 -16.62 -1.36
N THR A 67 13.20 -16.17 -2.62
CA THR A 67 12.84 -14.79 -2.97
C THR A 67 11.41 -14.76 -3.50
N LYS A 68 10.56 -13.92 -2.91
CA LYS A 68 9.22 -13.63 -3.42
C LYS A 68 9.14 -12.22 -4.01
N GLN A 69 8.39 -12.14 -5.10
CA GLN A 69 7.96 -10.90 -5.72
C GLN A 69 6.49 -10.67 -5.37
N LEU A 70 6.20 -9.62 -4.62
CA LEU A 70 4.88 -9.32 -4.09
C LEU A 70 4.34 -8.07 -4.79
N PRO A 71 3.54 -8.20 -5.86
CA PRO A 71 2.91 -7.06 -6.51
C PRO A 71 1.76 -6.53 -5.65
N ILE A 72 1.84 -5.27 -5.26
CA ILE A 72 0.93 -4.58 -4.37
C ILE A 72 0.32 -3.38 -5.06
N SER A 73 -1.00 -3.33 -5.07
CA SER A 73 -1.73 -2.14 -5.52
C SER A 73 -1.91 -1.17 -4.34
N CYS A 74 -1.42 0.06 -4.51
CA CYS A 74 -1.37 1.09 -3.48
C CYS A 74 -1.73 2.46 -4.05
N ASN A 75 -2.03 3.43 -3.19
CA ASN A 75 -2.26 4.80 -3.63
C ASN A 75 -0.93 5.48 -3.95
N ALA A 76 -0.87 6.24 -5.04
CA ALA A 76 0.33 7.01 -5.36
C ALA A 76 0.76 7.90 -4.18
N GLY A 77 2.03 7.77 -3.77
CA GLY A 77 2.62 8.46 -2.62
C GLY A 77 2.39 7.79 -1.26
N GLU A 78 1.68 6.66 -1.21
CA GLU A 78 1.42 5.92 0.03
C GLU A 78 2.70 5.33 0.61
N SER A 79 2.94 5.55 1.91
CA SER A 79 4.05 4.92 2.64
C SER A 79 3.66 3.53 3.12
N ILE A 80 4.44 2.52 2.75
CA ILE A 80 4.20 1.10 3.04
C ILE A 80 5.44 0.53 3.70
N CYS A 81 5.32 0.00 4.91
CA CYS A 81 6.42 -0.64 5.62
C CYS A 81 6.27 -2.15 5.59
N TYR A 82 7.37 -2.87 5.41
CA TYR A 82 7.37 -4.32 5.59
C TYR A 82 7.56 -4.67 7.06
N GLY A 83 6.89 -5.73 7.51
CA GLY A 83 7.18 -6.40 8.76
C GLY A 83 7.34 -7.90 8.51
N ALA A 84 8.37 -8.49 9.09
CA ALA A 84 8.65 -9.91 8.93
C ALA A 84 9.04 -10.54 10.27
N TRP A 85 8.77 -11.84 10.43
CA TRP A 85 9.12 -12.59 11.63
C TRP A 85 9.34 -14.08 11.33
N VAL A 86 10.03 -14.76 12.23
CA VAL A 86 10.30 -16.20 12.10
C VAL A 86 8.99 -16.97 12.25
N ASP A 87 8.76 -17.96 11.39
CA ASP A 87 7.59 -18.82 11.51
C ASP A 87 7.57 -19.55 12.87
N GLY A 88 6.49 -19.36 13.63
CA GLY A 88 6.35 -19.89 14.98
C GLY A 88 7.07 -19.09 16.09
N ASP A 89 7.76 -18.00 15.76
CA ASP A 89 8.41 -17.09 16.71
C ASP A 89 8.28 -15.62 16.27
N GLU A 90 7.23 -14.95 16.76
CA GLU A 90 7.00 -13.51 16.55
C GLU A 90 7.97 -12.61 17.32
N GLY A 91 8.78 -13.15 18.23
CA GLY A 91 9.76 -12.39 19.01
C GLY A 91 11.02 -12.02 18.23
N THR A 92 11.30 -12.72 17.13
CA THR A 92 12.42 -12.45 16.23
C THR A 92 11.88 -11.85 14.93
N TYR A 93 12.18 -10.57 14.67
CA TYR A 93 11.50 -9.79 13.63
C TYR A 93 12.41 -8.80 12.88
N TRP A 94 11.89 -8.33 11.74
CA TRP A 94 12.48 -7.31 10.87
C TRP A 94 11.43 -6.26 10.49
N GLY A 95 11.90 -5.07 10.14
CA GLY A 95 11.04 -3.94 9.80
C GLY A 95 10.12 -3.54 10.97
N VAL A 96 8.83 -3.40 10.69
CA VAL A 96 7.81 -3.09 11.72
C VAL A 96 7.27 -4.32 12.46
N GLY A 97 7.83 -5.50 12.18
CA GLY A 97 7.45 -6.75 12.84
C GLY A 97 6.00 -7.18 12.61
N PRO A 98 5.50 -8.16 13.39
CA PRO A 98 4.12 -8.61 13.31
C PRO A 98 3.16 -7.52 13.82
N GLY A 99 2.07 -7.31 13.08
CA GLY A 99 1.01 -6.35 13.39
C GLY A 99 1.41 -4.86 13.33
N ASN A 100 2.49 -4.48 12.64
CA ASN A 100 2.97 -3.10 12.58
C ASN A 100 3.23 -2.48 13.96
N THR A 101 3.74 -3.29 14.91
CA THR A 101 3.89 -2.88 16.32
C THR A 101 5.22 -2.25 16.63
N GLU A 102 6.23 -2.50 15.80
CA GLU A 102 7.61 -2.08 16.03
C GLU A 102 7.94 -0.81 15.24
N LYS A 103 8.88 -0.02 15.77
CA LYS A 103 9.32 1.21 15.11
C LYS A 103 10.49 0.93 14.19
N CYS A 104 10.39 1.43 12.97
CA CYS A 104 11.45 1.35 12.00
C CYS A 104 11.33 2.53 11.02
N GLU A 105 12.46 3.18 10.71
CA GLU A 105 12.51 4.41 9.92
C GLU A 105 12.96 4.18 8.47
N ASP A 106 13.57 3.04 8.18
CA ASP A 106 14.23 2.71 6.91
C ASP A 106 13.68 1.45 6.22
N CYS A 107 12.62 0.83 6.76
CA CYS A 107 11.92 -0.32 6.16
C CYS A 107 10.67 0.05 5.36
N CYS A 108 10.45 1.34 5.13
CA CYS A 108 9.26 1.84 4.46
C CYS A 108 9.58 2.28 3.03
N TYR A 109 8.69 1.97 2.12
CA TYR A 109 8.76 2.32 0.72
C TYR A 109 7.58 3.22 0.35
N THR A 110 7.84 4.25 -0.45
CA THR A 110 6.80 5.12 -1.00
C THR A 110 6.27 4.54 -2.30
N CYS A 111 4.97 4.29 -2.38
CA CYS A 111 4.28 3.82 -3.57
C CYS A 111 4.41 4.83 -4.73
N SER A 112 5.43 4.65 -5.56
CA SER A 112 5.68 5.45 -6.77
C SER A 112 5.71 4.59 -8.04
N GLY A 113 5.24 3.35 -7.93
CA GLY A 113 5.35 2.32 -8.96
C GLY A 113 6.73 1.67 -9.06
N GLY A 114 6.81 0.53 -9.74
CA GLY A 114 8.06 -0.18 -10.03
C GLY A 114 8.33 -1.35 -9.08
N GLU A 115 9.59 -1.53 -8.71
CA GLU A 115 10.06 -2.59 -7.80
C GLU A 115 10.94 -1.96 -6.71
N THR A 116 10.87 -2.49 -5.49
CA THR A 116 11.76 -2.08 -4.40
C THR A 116 13.18 -2.57 -4.66
N GLU A 117 14.15 -2.07 -3.89
CA GLU A 117 15.39 -2.83 -3.72
C GLU A 117 15.07 -4.19 -3.07
N GLU A 118 15.89 -5.21 -3.32
CA GLU A 118 15.69 -6.53 -2.68
C GLU A 118 15.89 -6.38 -1.17
N ILE A 119 14.82 -6.68 -0.42
CA ILE A 119 14.83 -6.71 1.03
C ILE A 119 15.33 -8.09 1.45
N GLU A 120 16.52 -8.16 2.04
CA GLU A 120 17.08 -9.41 2.56
C GLU A 120 16.77 -9.57 4.05
N LEU A 121 16.06 -10.65 4.39
CA LEU A 121 15.83 -11.09 5.77
C LEU A 121 17.03 -11.95 6.19
N VAL A 122 17.90 -11.39 7.01
CA VAL A 122 19.17 -12.02 7.44
C VAL A 122 19.12 -12.40 8.93
N PRO A 123 19.84 -13.47 9.37
CA PRO A 123 19.93 -13.89 10.77
C PRO A 123 20.41 -12.84 11.79
#